data_AF-A0A967X8K0-F1
#
_entry.id   AF-A0A967X8K0-F1
#
_cell.length_a   1.000
_cell.length_b   1.000
_cell.length_c   1.000
_cell.angle_alpha   90.00
_cell.angle_beta   90.00
_cell.angle_gamma   90.00
#
_symmetry.space_group_name_H-M   'P 1'
#
loop_
_entity.id
_entity.type
_entity.pdbx_description
1 polymer ?
#
loop_
_entity_poly.entity_id
_entity_poly.type
_entity_poly.pdbx_seq_one_letter_code
_entity_poly.pdbx_strand_id
1 'polypeptide(L)'
;MMVTEGGYERPVVVGDLDHETVDAIYDVCPGVHVEGLPERLEDADTRLDPVWGPHQRMVRAYAADAAVRFRAATGGALTALTLFLVETERVAFALHAKASSTHPTFGERHLSFETAHVIEGAGSRYGPTATLVDVREVLDRGAPFAFCAKPCDIAALRNYARHDPRVNRLVKYWLTPVCGGFLPPP
;
A
#
# COMPACT_ATOMS: atom_id res chain seq x y z
N MET A 1 -12.70 -11.81 1.40
CA MET A 1 -13.13 -11.13 0.17
C MET A 1 -13.83 -12.13 -0.73
N MET A 2 -14.78 -11.71 -1.56
CA MET A 2 -15.40 -12.54 -2.60
C MET A 2 -15.45 -11.77 -3.93
N VAL A 3 -15.28 -12.47 -5.05
CA VAL A 3 -15.46 -11.90 -6.38
C VAL A 3 -16.94 -11.99 -6.74
N THR A 4 -17.56 -10.84 -7.02
CA THR A 4 -18.96 -10.76 -7.48
C THR A 4 -19.10 -11.15 -8.94
N GLU A 5 -20.33 -11.42 -9.39
CA GLU A 5 -20.63 -11.69 -10.81
C GLU A 5 -20.13 -10.58 -11.75
N GLY A 6 -20.17 -9.32 -11.30
CA GLY A 6 -19.63 -8.17 -12.04
C GLY A 6 -18.10 -8.01 -11.95
N GLY A 7 -17.36 -9.05 -11.53
CA GLY A 7 -15.89 -9.07 -11.49
C GLY A 7 -15.24 -8.28 -10.34
N TYR A 8 -16.02 -7.57 -9.51
CA TYR A 8 -15.49 -6.80 -8.38
C TYR A 8 -15.11 -7.69 -7.20
N GLU A 9 -14.00 -7.37 -6.55
CA GLU A 9 -13.65 -7.91 -5.24
C GLU A 9 -14.37 -7.13 -4.13
N ARG A 10 -15.19 -7.81 -3.32
CA ARG A 10 -15.99 -7.19 -2.25
C ARG A 10 -15.73 -7.86 -0.89
N PRO A 11 -15.87 -7.11 0.23
CA PRO A 11 -15.84 -7.71 1.55
C PRO A 11 -17.02 -8.69 1.73
N VAL A 12 -16.82 -9.70 2.57
CA VAL A 12 -17.87 -10.63 2.98
C VAL A 12 -18.27 -10.25 4.39
N VAL A 13 -19.55 -10.05 4.63
CA VAL A 13 -20.07 -9.80 5.98
C VAL A 13 -20.07 -11.13 6.74
N VAL A 14 -19.38 -11.16 7.88
CA VAL A 14 -19.29 -12.34 8.74
C VAL A 14 -19.94 -11.99 10.08
N GLY A 15 -21.17 -12.45 10.28
CA GLY A 15 -21.95 -12.16 11.49
C GLY A 15 -22.66 -10.81 11.46
N ASP A 16 -23.26 -10.45 12.59
CA ASP A 16 -23.97 -9.19 12.76
C ASP A 16 -22.99 -8.02 12.91
N LEU A 17 -23.37 -6.86 12.38
CA LEU A 17 -22.63 -5.61 12.53
C LEU A 17 -23.31 -4.75 13.59
N ASP A 18 -22.62 -4.49 14.69
CA ASP A 18 -23.05 -3.52 15.68
C ASP A 18 -22.63 -2.09 15.28
N HIS A 19 -23.18 -1.10 15.99
CA HIS A 19 -22.92 0.31 15.70
C HIS A 19 -21.43 0.66 15.84
N GLU A 20 -20.74 0.12 16.84
CA GLU A 20 -19.30 0.38 17.06
C GLU A 20 -18.46 -0.14 15.88
N THR A 21 -18.76 -1.33 15.37
CA THR A 21 -18.08 -1.89 14.19
C THR A 21 -18.36 -1.05 12.94
N VAL A 22 -19.60 -0.61 12.76
CA VAL A 22 -19.98 0.25 11.62
C VAL A 22 -19.25 1.59 11.69
N ASP A 23 -19.20 2.22 12.86
CA ASP A 23 -18.50 3.49 13.07
C ASP A 23 -17.00 3.34 12.75
N ALA A 24 -16.37 2.27 13.24
CA ALA A 24 -14.97 1.98 12.93
C ALA A 24 -14.72 1.73 11.42
N ILE A 25 -15.66 1.10 10.71
CA ILE A 25 -15.57 0.95 9.25
C ILE A 25 -15.61 2.32 8.58
N TYR A 26 -16.52 3.21 9.00
CA TYR A 26 -16.62 4.55 8.45
C TYR A 26 -15.36 5.38 8.71
N ASP A 27 -14.86 5.39 9.93
CA ASP A 27 -13.65 6.13 10.32
C ASP A 27 -12.41 5.71 9.53
N VAL A 28 -12.30 4.41 9.19
CA VAL A 28 -11.16 3.85 8.46
C VAL A 28 -11.35 3.99 6.94
N CYS A 29 -12.58 4.07 6.44
CA CYS A 29 -12.88 4.00 5.02
C CYS A 29 -12.19 5.12 4.23
N PRO A 30 -11.27 4.78 3.30
CA PRO A 30 -10.58 5.78 2.49
C PRO A 30 -11.51 6.41 1.44
N GLY A 31 -12.73 5.91 1.25
CA GLY A 31 -13.74 6.57 0.41
C GLY A 31 -14.47 7.71 1.13
N VAL A 32 -14.40 7.75 2.46
CA VAL A 32 -15.01 8.78 3.31
C VAL A 32 -13.94 9.74 3.83
N HIS A 33 -12.81 9.19 4.30
CA HIS A 33 -11.69 9.95 4.85
C HIS A 33 -10.43 9.79 3.98
N VAL A 34 -10.30 10.65 2.96
CA VAL A 34 -9.07 10.77 2.16
C VAL A 34 -8.18 11.83 2.78
N GLU A 35 -7.23 11.40 3.61
CA GLU A 35 -6.28 12.29 4.27
C GLU A 35 -4.84 12.04 3.79
N GLY A 36 -4.07 13.12 3.68
CA GLY A 36 -2.68 13.10 3.23
C GLY A 36 -1.68 12.71 4.33
N LEU A 37 -0.55 13.43 4.38
CA LEU A 37 0.39 13.34 5.50
C LEU A 37 -0.27 13.92 6.76
N PRO A 38 -0.31 13.19 7.91
CA PRO A 38 -0.74 13.78 9.17
C PRO A 38 0.10 15.02 9.49
N GLU A 39 -0.53 16.12 9.85
CA GLU A 39 0.14 17.41 10.12
C GLU A 39 1.27 17.27 11.15
N ARG A 40 1.10 16.41 12.16
CA ARG A 40 2.13 16.09 13.16
C ARG A 40 3.41 15.46 12.60
N LEU A 41 3.41 15.03 11.34
CA LEU A 41 4.56 14.47 10.63
C LEU A 41 5.18 15.46 9.64
N GLU A 42 4.61 16.66 9.50
CA GLU A 42 5.24 17.75 8.76
C GLU A 42 6.37 18.35 9.61
N ASP A 43 7.41 18.82 8.93
CA ASP A 43 8.54 19.50 9.55
C ASP A 43 8.78 20.89 8.93
N ALA A 44 9.75 21.63 9.48
CA ALA A 44 10.02 23.00 9.07
C ALA A 44 10.39 23.17 7.58
N ASP A 45 10.90 22.11 6.93
CA ASP A 45 11.28 22.11 5.51
C ASP A 45 10.13 21.67 4.59
N THR A 46 8.97 21.30 5.16
CA THR A 46 7.80 20.86 4.41
C THR A 46 7.17 22.03 3.65
N ARG A 47 6.91 21.82 2.36
CA ARG A 47 6.29 22.78 1.45
C ARG A 47 4.96 22.24 0.99
N LEU A 48 3.98 23.13 0.81
CA LEU A 48 2.67 22.75 0.29
C LEU A 48 2.60 23.01 -1.22
N ASP A 49 2.33 21.97 -1.99
CA ASP A 49 1.93 22.09 -3.39
C ASP A 49 0.40 21.96 -3.50
N PRO A 50 -0.29 22.82 -4.28
CA PRO A 50 -1.74 22.82 -4.36
C PRO A 50 -2.34 21.56 -4.99
N VAL A 51 -1.55 20.76 -5.71
CA VAL A 51 -1.99 19.51 -6.37
C VAL A 51 -1.49 18.29 -5.62
N TRP A 52 -0.22 18.30 -5.21
CA TRP A 52 0.45 17.13 -4.64
C TRP A 52 0.49 17.11 -3.11
N GLY A 53 0.08 18.20 -2.45
CA GLY A 53 0.06 18.30 -1.00
C GLY A 53 1.44 18.56 -0.39
N PRO A 54 1.62 18.24 0.92
CA PRO A 54 2.86 18.43 1.64
C PRO A 54 4.01 17.61 1.05
N HIS A 55 5.13 18.24 0.77
CA HIS A 55 6.33 17.60 0.22
C HIS A 55 7.60 18.32 0.69
N GLN A 56 8.71 17.58 0.73
CA GLN A 56 10.04 18.19 0.94
C GLN A 56 10.76 18.43 -0.39
N ARG A 57 10.65 17.48 -1.32
CA ARG A 57 11.34 17.51 -2.62
C ARG A 57 10.49 16.83 -3.69
N MET A 58 10.51 17.39 -4.89
CA MET A 58 10.00 16.76 -6.11
C MET A 58 11.16 16.60 -7.08
N VAL A 59 11.42 15.37 -7.51
CA VAL A 59 12.56 15.03 -8.36
C VAL A 59 12.15 14.03 -9.44
N ARG A 60 12.86 14.06 -10.57
CA ARG A 60 12.79 13.02 -11.59
C ARG A 60 13.88 12.00 -11.31
N ALA A 61 13.50 10.75 -11.05
CA ALA A 61 14.41 9.66 -10.73
C ALA A 61 13.98 8.35 -11.40
N TYR A 62 14.91 7.40 -11.47
CA TYR A 62 14.70 6.04 -11.95
C TYR A 62 15.73 5.10 -11.30
N ALA A 63 15.46 3.80 -11.33
CA ALA A 63 16.37 2.78 -10.82
C ALA A 63 17.71 2.81 -11.58
N ALA A 64 18.80 2.89 -10.81
CA ALA A 64 20.15 2.88 -11.36
C ALA A 64 20.48 1.53 -12.01
N ASP A 65 20.04 0.43 -11.39
CA ASP A 65 20.10 -0.90 -11.96
C ASP A 65 19.18 -1.00 -13.19
N ALA A 66 19.78 -1.29 -14.35
CA ALA A 66 19.07 -1.40 -15.62
C ALA A 66 18.09 -2.59 -15.68
N ALA A 67 18.39 -3.71 -15.01
CA ALA A 67 17.50 -4.87 -14.95
C ALA A 67 16.29 -4.61 -14.04
N VAL A 68 16.46 -3.87 -12.95
CA VAL A 68 15.33 -3.38 -12.13
C VAL A 68 14.48 -2.42 -12.94
N ARG A 69 15.11 -1.43 -13.58
CA ARG A 69 14.42 -0.42 -14.41
C ARG A 69 13.64 -1.06 -15.55
N PHE A 70 14.18 -2.11 -16.18
CA PHE A 70 13.52 -2.82 -17.28
C PHE A 70 12.28 -3.61 -16.82
N ARG A 71 12.35 -4.27 -15.65
CA ARG A 71 11.24 -5.12 -15.16
C ARG A 71 10.13 -4.34 -14.46
N ALA A 72 10.48 -3.25 -13.79
CA ALA A 72 9.53 -2.50 -12.98
C ALA A 72 8.67 -1.53 -13.80
N ALA A 73 7.60 -1.03 -13.19
CA ALA A 73 6.77 0.00 -13.82
C ALA A 73 7.50 1.36 -13.87
N THR A 74 7.24 2.11 -14.94
CA THR A 74 7.76 3.47 -15.15
C THR A 74 9.29 3.53 -15.08
N GLY A 75 9.85 4.12 -14.02
CA GLY A 75 11.30 4.21 -13.81
C GLY A 75 11.82 3.20 -12.80
N GLY A 76 10.97 2.35 -12.21
CA GLY A 76 11.37 1.38 -11.18
C GLY A 76 11.72 1.97 -9.83
N ALA A 77 11.35 3.22 -9.55
CA ALA A 77 11.71 3.90 -8.30
C ALA A 77 11.17 3.19 -7.06
N LEU A 78 9.89 2.80 -7.04
CA LEU A 78 9.30 2.10 -5.89
C LEU A 78 9.96 0.74 -5.66
N THR A 79 10.21 -0.01 -6.74
CA THR A 79 10.91 -1.30 -6.66
C THR A 79 12.33 -1.12 -6.13
N ALA A 80 13.10 -0.18 -6.65
CA ALA A 80 14.46 0.09 -6.19
C ALA A 80 14.51 0.54 -4.72
N LEU A 81 13.60 1.40 -4.28
CA LEU A 81 13.49 1.80 -2.88
C LEU A 81 13.14 0.61 -1.99
N THR A 82 12.19 -0.22 -2.42
CA THR A 82 11.77 -1.40 -1.63
C THR A 82 12.90 -2.42 -1.51
N LEU A 83 13.63 -2.67 -2.61
CA LEU A 83 14.83 -3.51 -2.61
C LEU A 83 15.86 -3.00 -1.60
N PHE A 84 16.19 -1.71 -1.68
CA PHE A 84 17.12 -1.09 -0.74
C PHE A 84 16.69 -1.26 0.72
N LEU A 85 15.40 -1.05 1.02
CA LEU A 85 14.89 -1.17 2.39
C LEU A 85 15.00 -2.61 2.94
N VAL A 86 14.75 -3.61 2.10
CA VAL A 86 14.87 -5.04 2.48
C VAL A 86 16.34 -5.45 2.56
N GLU A 87 17.14 -5.14 1.54
CA GLU A 87 18.56 -5.51 1.45
C GLU A 87 19.41 -4.90 2.58
N THR A 88 19.09 -3.67 2.99
CA THR A 88 19.80 -2.99 4.08
C THR A 88 19.16 -3.23 5.46
N GLU A 89 18.22 -4.18 5.54
CA GLU A 89 17.54 -4.58 6.78
C GLU A 89 16.89 -3.42 7.55
N ARG A 90 16.51 -2.34 6.84
CA ARG A 90 15.75 -1.21 7.40
C ARG A 90 14.34 -1.62 7.81
N VAL A 91 13.86 -2.70 7.21
CA VAL A 91 12.60 -3.37 7.49
C VAL A 91 12.80 -4.88 7.43
N ALA A 92 11.99 -5.62 8.17
CA ALA A 92 12.00 -7.08 8.13
C ALA A 92 11.35 -7.64 6.85
N PHE A 93 10.41 -6.90 6.28
CA PHE A 93 9.73 -7.25 5.02
C PHE A 93 9.03 -6.05 4.38
N ALA A 94 8.58 -6.23 3.14
CA ALA A 94 7.67 -5.30 2.47
C ALA A 94 6.29 -5.93 2.27
N LEU A 95 5.23 -5.21 2.65
CA LEU A 95 3.84 -5.50 2.29
C LEU A 95 3.51 -4.78 0.99
N HIS A 96 3.16 -5.52 -0.06
CA HIS A 96 2.79 -4.94 -1.35
C HIS A 96 1.88 -5.86 -2.17
N ALA A 97 1.47 -5.39 -3.35
CA ALA A 97 0.75 -6.19 -4.33
C ALA A 97 1.70 -7.00 -5.23
N LYS A 98 1.27 -8.19 -5.65
CA LYS A 98 1.88 -9.01 -6.71
C LYS A 98 0.80 -9.42 -7.72
N ALA A 99 1.18 -9.83 -8.93
CA ALA A 99 0.22 -10.49 -9.83
C ALA A 99 -0.33 -11.76 -9.16
N SER A 100 -1.63 -12.01 -9.26
CA SER A 100 -2.14 -13.29 -8.77
C SER A 100 -1.60 -14.45 -9.61
N SER A 101 -1.21 -15.52 -8.93
CA SER A 101 -0.82 -16.78 -9.57
C SER A 101 -2.01 -17.60 -10.08
N THR A 102 -3.23 -17.28 -9.63
CA THR A 102 -4.44 -18.05 -9.94
C THR A 102 -5.46 -17.24 -10.75
N HIS A 103 -5.47 -15.90 -10.64
CA HIS A 103 -6.42 -15.02 -11.32
C HIS A 103 -5.68 -13.90 -12.08
N PRO A 104 -5.31 -14.09 -13.35
CA PRO A 104 -4.41 -13.17 -14.08
C PRO A 104 -4.85 -11.70 -14.15
N THR A 105 -6.14 -11.41 -14.01
CA THR A 105 -6.70 -10.05 -14.00
C THR A 105 -6.67 -9.39 -12.62
N PHE A 106 -6.25 -10.10 -11.57
CA PHE A 106 -6.20 -9.64 -10.19
C PHE A 106 -4.75 -9.48 -9.72
N GLY A 107 -4.60 -8.62 -8.71
CA GLY A 107 -3.43 -8.67 -7.84
C GLY A 107 -3.76 -9.43 -6.56
N GLU A 108 -2.72 -9.89 -5.89
CA GLU A 108 -2.82 -10.48 -4.56
C GLU A 108 -1.92 -9.73 -3.58
N ARG A 109 -2.31 -9.73 -2.30
CA ARG A 109 -1.44 -9.28 -1.23
C ARG A 109 -0.18 -10.14 -1.21
N HIS A 110 0.97 -9.54 -0.91
CA HIS A 110 2.25 -10.26 -0.85
C HIS A 110 3.16 -9.69 0.23
N LEU A 111 3.93 -10.57 0.88
CA LEU A 111 4.97 -10.21 1.84
C LEU A 111 6.33 -10.62 1.26
N SER A 112 7.19 -9.64 1.01
CA SER A 112 8.55 -9.88 0.53
C SER A 112 9.55 -9.74 1.66
N PHE A 113 10.17 -10.86 2.04
CA PHE A 113 11.25 -10.92 3.03
C PHE A 113 12.64 -10.82 2.41
N GLU A 114 12.74 -10.95 1.09
CA GLU A 114 14.00 -10.97 0.35
C GLU A 114 13.84 -10.18 -0.95
N THR A 115 14.96 -9.70 -1.49
CA THR A 115 14.99 -8.89 -2.72
C THR A 115 14.39 -9.62 -3.92
N ALA A 116 14.55 -10.94 -4.01
CA ALA A 116 13.95 -11.76 -5.06
C ALA A 116 12.40 -11.66 -5.06
N HIS A 117 11.78 -11.74 -3.88
CA HIS A 117 10.32 -11.61 -3.76
C HIS A 117 9.83 -10.20 -4.16
N VAL A 118 10.60 -9.16 -3.84
CA VAL A 118 10.28 -7.78 -4.26
C VAL A 118 10.30 -7.67 -5.80
N ILE A 119 11.28 -8.29 -6.44
CA ILE A 119 11.39 -8.33 -7.91
C ILE A 119 10.20 -9.07 -8.54
N GLU A 120 9.77 -10.19 -7.97
CA GLU A 120 8.61 -10.94 -8.47
C GLU A 120 7.31 -10.12 -8.38
N GLY A 121 7.22 -9.21 -7.41
CA GLY A 121 6.13 -8.25 -7.28
C GLY A 121 6.21 -7.04 -8.19
N ALA A 122 7.27 -6.87 -8.99
CA ALA A 122 7.49 -5.66 -9.76
C ALA A 122 6.44 -5.43 -10.87
N GLY A 123 6.17 -4.15 -11.14
CA GLY A 123 5.21 -3.70 -12.15
C GLY A 123 3.85 -3.33 -11.57
N SER A 124 3.07 -2.58 -12.35
CA SER A 124 1.73 -2.15 -11.93
C SER A 124 0.71 -3.27 -12.13
N ARG A 125 -0.28 -3.33 -11.23
CA ARG A 125 -1.45 -4.21 -11.36
C ARG A 125 -2.70 -3.35 -11.41
N TYR A 126 -3.36 -3.37 -12.56
CA TYR A 126 -4.58 -2.61 -12.84
C TYR A 126 -5.81 -3.51 -12.70
N GLY A 127 -5.92 -4.17 -11.55
CA GLY A 127 -7.03 -5.02 -11.20
C GLY A 127 -7.39 -4.90 -9.72
N PRO A 128 -8.46 -5.58 -9.28
CA PRO A 128 -8.79 -5.67 -7.87
C PRO A 128 -7.62 -6.31 -7.11
N THR A 129 -7.32 -5.76 -5.94
CA THR A 129 -6.21 -6.19 -5.09
C THR A 129 -6.45 -5.74 -3.66
N ALA A 130 -6.89 -6.66 -2.80
CA ALA A 130 -7.09 -6.39 -1.39
C ALA A 130 -5.76 -6.49 -0.60
N THR A 131 -4.85 -5.52 -0.77
CA THR A 131 -3.53 -5.52 -0.11
C THR A 131 -3.60 -5.55 1.43
N LEU A 132 -4.70 -5.04 1.99
CA LEU A 132 -4.95 -4.94 3.44
C LEU A 132 -5.82 -6.07 4.01
N VAL A 133 -6.13 -7.11 3.23
CA VAL A 133 -7.11 -8.17 3.62
C VAL A 133 -6.83 -8.84 4.96
N ASP A 134 -5.55 -8.95 5.34
CA ASP A 134 -5.07 -9.59 6.58
C ASP A 134 -4.08 -8.67 7.33
N VAL A 135 -4.35 -7.37 7.31
CA VAL A 135 -3.43 -6.38 7.90
C VAL A 135 -3.23 -6.57 9.40
N ARG A 136 -4.22 -7.10 10.13
CA ARG A 136 -4.11 -7.35 11.58
C ARG A 136 -3.08 -8.45 11.84
N GLU A 137 -3.12 -9.53 11.06
CA GLU A 137 -2.18 -10.64 11.11
C GLU A 137 -0.76 -10.19 10.70
N VAL A 138 -0.66 -9.26 9.74
CA VAL A 138 0.63 -8.63 9.38
C VAL A 138 1.18 -7.83 10.57
N LEU A 139 0.35 -7.09 11.29
CA LEU A 139 0.74 -6.34 12.49
C LEU A 139 1.09 -7.26 13.68
N ASP A 140 0.42 -8.41 13.82
CA ASP A 140 0.68 -9.41 14.86
C ASP A 140 2.09 -9.99 14.78
N ARG A 141 2.73 -9.97 13.60
CA ARG A 141 4.13 -10.37 13.42
C ARG A 141 5.10 -9.51 14.25
N GLY A 142 4.70 -8.31 14.67
CA GLY A 142 5.48 -7.46 15.56
C GLY A 142 6.79 -6.93 14.96
N ALA A 143 6.99 -7.08 13.65
CA ALA A 143 8.22 -6.69 12.95
C ALA A 143 8.02 -5.45 12.07
N PRO A 144 9.02 -4.56 11.96
CA PRO A 144 8.90 -3.36 11.15
C PRO A 144 8.84 -3.69 9.66
N PHE A 145 7.97 -3.03 8.90
CA PHE A 145 7.79 -3.28 7.48
C PHE A 145 7.67 -2.00 6.65
N ALA A 146 7.98 -2.13 5.36
CA ALA A 146 7.65 -1.13 4.35
C ALA A 146 6.28 -1.48 3.75
N PHE A 147 5.43 -0.48 3.52
CA PHE A 147 4.14 -0.67 2.89
C PHE A 147 4.12 0.03 1.53
N CYS A 148 4.02 -0.75 0.45
CA CYS A 148 3.93 -0.24 -0.91
C CYS A 148 2.56 -0.59 -1.51
N ALA A 149 1.66 0.39 -1.57
CA ALA A 149 0.27 0.16 -1.96
C ALA A 149 -0.36 1.39 -2.64
N LYS A 150 -1.62 1.27 -3.07
CA LYS A 150 -2.34 2.37 -3.74
C LYS A 150 -2.59 3.52 -2.74
N PRO A 151 -2.77 4.77 -3.20
CA PRO A 151 -3.04 5.90 -2.30
C PRO A 151 -4.23 5.67 -1.34
N CYS A 152 -5.29 5.00 -1.81
CA CYS A 152 -6.43 4.63 -0.97
C CYS A 152 -6.08 3.60 0.12
N ASP A 153 -5.19 2.64 -0.16
CA ASP A 153 -4.70 1.69 0.85
C ASP A 153 -3.83 2.41 1.90
N ILE A 154 -2.99 3.36 1.46
CA ILE A 154 -2.19 4.21 2.36
C ILE A 154 -3.09 5.03 3.28
N ALA A 155 -4.12 5.67 2.73
CA ALA A 155 -5.10 6.44 3.50
C ALA A 155 -5.84 5.56 4.51
N ALA A 156 -6.34 4.39 4.06
CA ALA A 156 -7.04 3.45 4.94
C ALA A 156 -6.18 3.00 6.12
N LEU A 157 -4.94 2.59 5.86
CA LEU A 157 -4.06 2.14 6.93
C LEU A 157 -3.62 3.28 7.86
N ARG A 158 -3.47 4.52 7.34
CA ARG A 158 -3.23 5.70 8.19
C ARG A 158 -4.43 6.05 9.06
N ASN A 159 -5.65 5.97 8.53
CA ASN A 159 -6.86 6.15 9.35
C ASN A 159 -6.95 5.06 10.41
N TYR A 160 -6.68 3.80 10.04
CA TYR A 160 -6.62 2.69 10.99
C TYR A 160 -5.58 2.88 12.11
N ALA A 161 -4.50 3.63 11.85
CA ALA A 161 -3.50 3.96 12.86
C ALA A 161 -4.04 4.79 14.04
N ARG A 162 -5.24 5.38 13.93
CA ARG A 162 -5.95 6.04 15.03
C ARG A 162 -6.54 5.03 16.03
N HIS A 163 -6.87 3.84 15.54
CA HIS A 163 -7.47 2.75 16.34
C HIS A 163 -6.42 1.72 16.75
N ASP A 164 -5.36 1.53 15.95
CA ASP A 164 -4.30 0.57 16.23
C ASP A 164 -2.89 1.22 16.21
N PRO A 165 -2.28 1.47 17.40
CA PRO A 165 -0.97 2.12 17.48
C PRO A 165 0.17 1.26 16.90
N ARG A 166 -0.06 -0.03 16.64
CA ARG A 166 0.94 -0.90 16.00
C ARG A 166 1.25 -0.43 14.59
N VAL A 167 0.29 0.18 13.89
CA VAL A 167 0.52 0.73 12.55
C VAL A 167 1.63 1.78 12.56
N ASN A 168 1.51 2.80 13.41
CA ASN A 168 2.53 3.85 13.55
C ASN A 168 3.87 3.30 14.05
N ARG A 169 3.86 2.21 14.82
CA ARG A 169 5.08 1.59 15.34
C ARG A 169 5.79 0.75 14.29
N LEU A 170 5.07 -0.04 13.50
CA LEU A 170 5.62 -1.08 12.63
C LEU A 170 5.76 -0.64 11.17
N VAL A 171 4.89 0.22 10.64
CA VAL A 171 5.04 0.72 9.26
C VAL A 171 6.08 1.83 9.24
N LYS A 172 7.29 1.51 8.79
CA LYS A 172 8.42 2.46 8.77
C LYS A 172 8.49 3.31 7.51
N TYR A 173 8.06 2.74 6.38
CA TYR A 173 8.13 3.40 5.08
C TYR A 173 6.82 3.20 4.33
N TRP A 174 6.29 4.30 3.80
CA TRP A 174 5.02 4.36 3.08
C TRP A 174 5.33 4.75 1.64
N LEU A 175 5.17 3.80 0.72
CA LEU A 175 5.52 3.94 -0.69
C LEU A 175 4.22 3.85 -1.49
N THR A 176 3.99 4.81 -2.39
CA THR A 176 2.77 4.83 -3.20
C THR A 176 3.08 5.25 -4.63
N PRO A 177 2.48 4.59 -5.64
CA PRO A 177 2.44 5.14 -6.98
C PRO A 177 1.38 6.24 -7.07
N VAL A 178 1.45 7.03 -8.14
CA VAL A 178 0.29 7.81 -8.60
C VAL A 178 -0.74 6.83 -9.13
N CYS A 179 -2.02 7.01 -8.76
CA CYS A 179 -3.11 6.14 -9.15
C CYS A 179 -4.22 6.97 -9.79
N GLY A 180 -4.61 6.62 -11.02
CA GLY A 180 -5.75 7.23 -11.74
C GLY A 180 -7.06 6.45 -11.58
N GLY A 181 -7.11 5.48 -10.67
CA GLY A 181 -8.18 4.49 -10.56
C GLY A 181 -7.90 3.21 -11.36
N PHE A 182 -8.86 2.30 -11.36
CA PHE A 182 -8.87 1.10 -12.20
C PHE A 182 -10.18 1.06 -12.99
N LEU A 183 -10.11 0.53 -14.20
CA LEU A 183 -11.30 0.31 -15.03
C LEU A 183 -12.20 -0.74 -14.37
N PRO A 184 -13.52 -0.71 -14.62
CA PRO A 184 -14.40 -1.80 -14.24
C PRO A 184 -13.76 -3.15 -14.62
N PRO A 185 -13.74 -4.14 -13.71
CA PRO A 185 -13.33 -5.48 -14.09
C PRO A 185 -14.19 -5.96 -15.28
N PRO A 186 -13.59 -6.68 -16.23
CA PRO A 186 -14.24 -7.09 -17.48
C PRO A 186 -15.46 -7.97 -17.26
#